data_AF-A0A4D6KC10-F1
#
_entry.id   AF-A0A4D6KC10-F1
#
_cell.length_a   1.000
_cell.length_b   1.000
_cell.length_c   1.000
_cell.angle_alpha   90.00
_cell.angle_beta   90.00
_cell.angle_gamma   90.00
#
_symmetry.space_group_name_H-M   'P 1'
#
loop_
_entity.id
_entity.type
_entity.pdbx_description
1 polymer ?
#
loop_
_entity_poly.entity_id
_entity_poly.type
_entity_poly.pdbx_seq_one_letter_code
_entity_poly.pdbx_strand_id
1 'polypeptide(L)'
;MVSVDASATAIDGVTLVTVSLASDGLARRVRVEQRLDGPVWPPRCEGEPEPGWDESGYEGVVPADGRLALGYATPAPPARQPVAVEEREVVPDAEDAAGEDATAVLQRLGDPSPPRDGVPAPAAVRADPRPDCDTAPAVEETPDDPGHVPAPEQPAGDESTEQTVPDRRAGSTDPVTDWLDGVEERVTTLERLDAVETVPEATTTLQSTGGLAPGRRAARACGADRRRLLAVADRARRLADRIEATDPPLSSLERLA
;
A
#
# COMPACT_ATOMS: atom_id res chain seq x y z
N MET A 1 1.75 -28.12 14.49
CA MET A 1 0.33 -28.20 14.81
C MET A 1 -0.29 -26.84 14.53
N VAL A 2 -1.37 -26.81 13.76
CA VAL A 2 -2.12 -25.59 13.47
C VAL A 2 -3.27 -25.49 14.46
N SER A 3 -3.28 -24.41 15.23
CA SER A 3 -4.43 -24.04 16.07
C SER A 3 -5.48 -23.33 15.21
N VAL A 4 -6.77 -23.63 15.47
CA VAL A 4 -7.91 -23.14 14.69
C VAL A 4 -8.91 -22.46 15.61
N ASP A 5 -9.20 -21.19 15.35
CA ASP A 5 -10.40 -20.50 15.85
C ASP A 5 -11.33 -20.23 14.68
N ALA A 6 -12.63 -20.48 14.84
CA ALA A 6 -13.62 -20.33 13.76
C ALA A 6 -15.00 -19.95 14.30
N SER A 7 -15.63 -18.97 13.66
CA SER A 7 -16.96 -18.48 14.02
C SER A 7 -17.83 -18.26 12.77
N ALA A 8 -19.14 -18.37 12.95
CA ALA A 8 -20.13 -18.18 11.90
C ALA A 8 -21.30 -17.33 12.42
N THR A 9 -21.61 -16.24 11.71
CA THR A 9 -22.63 -15.26 12.11
C THR A 9 -23.57 -14.99 10.93
N ALA A 10 -24.87 -15.16 11.14
CA ALA A 10 -25.89 -14.83 10.15
C ALA A 10 -26.21 -13.33 10.14
N ILE A 11 -26.24 -12.73 8.94
CA ILE A 11 -26.62 -11.34 8.66
C ILE A 11 -27.48 -11.36 7.39
N ASP A 12 -28.71 -10.85 7.47
CA ASP A 12 -29.63 -10.67 6.32
C ASP A 12 -29.82 -11.90 5.40
N GLY A 13 -29.79 -13.10 5.98
CA GLY A 13 -29.93 -14.37 5.26
C GLY A 13 -28.64 -14.97 4.70
N VAL A 14 -27.49 -14.34 4.96
CA VAL A 14 -26.15 -14.82 4.59
C VAL A 14 -25.35 -15.10 5.86
N THR A 15 -24.67 -16.24 5.94
CA THR A 15 -23.71 -16.52 7.00
C THR A 15 -22.34 -16.02 6.59
N LEU A 16 -21.76 -15.13 7.40
CA LEU A 16 -20.34 -14.80 7.34
C LEU A 16 -19.57 -15.77 8.24
N VAL A 17 -18.54 -16.40 7.69
CA VAL A 17 -17.64 -17.30 8.40
C VAL A 17 -16.26 -16.64 8.49
N THR A 18 -15.71 -16.59 9.70
CA THR A 18 -14.37 -16.08 10.00
C THR A 18 -13.53 -17.20 10.59
N VAL A 19 -12.31 -17.40 10.08
CA VAL A 19 -11.35 -18.40 10.56
C VAL A 19 -10.01 -17.72 10.85
N SER A 20 -9.38 -18.07 11.97
CA SER A 20 -8.00 -17.71 12.26
C SER A 20 -7.18 -18.96 12.54
N LEU A 21 -6.03 -19.07 11.86
CA LEU A 21 -5.09 -20.17 11.98
C LEU A 21 -3.75 -19.65 12.49
N ALA A 22 -3.15 -20.33 13.46
CA ALA A 22 -1.79 -20.04 13.93
C ALA A 22 -0.96 -21.33 14.04
N SER A 23 0.26 -21.29 13.50
CA SER A 23 1.25 -22.37 13.59
C SER A 23 2.11 -22.29 14.85
N ASP A 24 2.86 -23.35 15.12
CA ASP A 24 3.78 -23.53 16.23
C ASP A 24 5.26 -23.44 15.80
N GLY A 25 5.65 -22.34 15.15
CA GLY A 25 7.04 -22.08 14.75
C GLY A 25 7.51 -22.85 13.51
N LEU A 26 6.58 -23.35 12.69
CA LEU A 26 6.87 -23.95 11.37
C LEU A 26 5.79 -23.55 10.37
N ALA A 27 6.19 -23.14 9.16
CA ALA A 27 5.25 -22.84 8.08
C ALA A 27 4.54 -24.13 7.62
N ARG A 28 3.22 -24.07 7.41
CA ARG A 28 2.39 -25.26 7.13
C ARG A 28 1.39 -24.96 6.03
N ARG A 29 1.36 -25.80 4.99
CA ARG A 29 0.29 -25.78 3.99
C ARG A 29 -0.96 -26.42 4.60
N VAL A 30 -2.09 -25.73 4.46
CA VAL A 30 -3.37 -26.10 5.06
C VAL A 30 -4.48 -26.10 4.01
N ARG A 31 -5.44 -27.01 4.19
CA ARG A 31 -6.71 -27.00 3.48
C ARG A 31 -7.81 -26.71 4.49
N VAL A 32 -8.57 -25.63 4.27
CA VAL A 32 -9.71 -25.21 5.10
C VAL A 32 -10.98 -25.50 4.29
N GLU A 33 -11.82 -26.41 4.76
CA GLU A 33 -13.01 -26.85 4.03
C GLU A 33 -14.29 -26.39 4.72
N GLN A 34 -15.28 -25.94 3.93
CA GLN A 34 -16.60 -25.60 4.45
C GLN A 34 -17.36 -26.85 4.93
N ARG A 35 -18.03 -26.73 6.07
CA ARG A 35 -18.93 -27.76 6.64
C ARG A 35 -20.40 -27.34 6.75
N LEU A 36 -20.76 -26.21 6.17
CA LEU A 36 -22.14 -25.71 6.09
C LEU A 36 -22.73 -26.08 4.72
N ASP A 37 -23.97 -26.57 4.68
CA ASP A 37 -24.62 -27.11 3.47
C ASP A 37 -24.99 -26.03 2.43
N GLY A 38 -23.99 -25.49 1.74
CA GLY A 38 -24.12 -24.46 0.70
C GLY A 38 -22.78 -24.11 0.05
N PRO A 39 -22.77 -23.31 -1.01
CA PRO A 39 -21.54 -22.90 -1.70
C PRO A 39 -20.69 -21.95 -0.86
N VAL A 40 -19.37 -21.99 -1.07
CA VAL A 40 -18.45 -20.93 -0.64
C VAL A 40 -18.65 -19.70 -1.53
N TRP A 41 -18.87 -18.54 -0.91
CA TRP A 41 -18.74 -17.24 -1.56
C TRP A 41 -17.45 -16.57 -1.06
N PRO A 42 -16.33 -16.72 -1.79
CA PRO A 42 -15.05 -16.19 -1.36
C PRO A 42 -15.01 -14.65 -1.48
N PRO A 43 -14.09 -13.99 -0.77
CA PRO A 43 -13.78 -12.58 -1.03
C PRO A 43 -13.33 -12.40 -2.48
N ARG A 44 -13.71 -11.27 -3.10
CA ARG A 44 -13.45 -11.00 -4.52
C ARG A 44 -12.76 -9.65 -4.75
N CYS A 45 -11.75 -9.66 -5.59
CA CYS A 45 -11.02 -8.49 -6.05
C CYS A 45 -11.28 -8.27 -7.54
N GLU A 46 -11.93 -7.16 -7.87
CA GLU A 46 -12.25 -6.72 -9.25
C GLU A 46 -13.11 -7.71 -10.08
N GLY A 47 -13.71 -8.69 -9.40
CA GLY A 47 -14.61 -9.72 -9.96
C GLY A 47 -14.15 -11.14 -9.62
N GLU A 48 -12.83 -11.34 -9.61
CA GLU A 48 -12.21 -12.64 -9.37
C GLU A 48 -12.13 -13.01 -7.88
N PRO A 49 -12.21 -14.29 -7.50
CA PRO A 49 -11.88 -14.76 -6.15
C PRO A 49 -10.46 -14.36 -5.75
N GLU A 50 -10.25 -14.12 -4.45
CA GLU A 50 -8.90 -14.00 -3.89
C GLU A 50 -8.11 -15.32 -4.07
N PRO A 51 -6.79 -15.29 -4.30
CA PRO A 51 -6.00 -16.51 -4.52
C PRO A 51 -6.09 -17.52 -3.36
N GLY A 52 -6.17 -18.80 -3.70
CA GLY A 52 -6.30 -19.90 -2.75
C GLY A 52 -7.74 -20.37 -2.49
N TRP A 53 -8.76 -19.60 -2.88
CA TRP A 53 -10.16 -20.01 -2.77
C TRP A 53 -10.65 -20.88 -3.93
N ASP A 54 -11.49 -21.86 -3.62
CA ASP A 54 -12.27 -22.66 -4.59
C ASP A 54 -13.75 -22.80 -4.15
N GLU A 55 -14.49 -23.70 -4.81
CA GLU A 55 -15.93 -23.88 -4.58
C GLU A 55 -16.29 -24.45 -3.20
N SER A 56 -15.35 -25.11 -2.52
CA SER A 56 -15.56 -25.84 -1.25
C SER A 56 -14.67 -25.37 -0.09
N GLY A 57 -13.68 -24.51 -0.34
CA GLY A 57 -12.88 -23.94 0.72
C GLY A 57 -11.71 -23.06 0.27
N TYR A 58 -10.66 -23.06 1.10
CA TYR A 58 -9.42 -22.33 0.88
C TYR A 58 -8.21 -23.26 1.04
N GLU A 59 -7.20 -23.12 0.19
CA GLU A 59 -5.88 -23.70 0.36
C GLU A 59 -4.79 -22.62 0.35
N GLY A 60 -3.86 -22.70 1.30
CA GLY A 60 -2.77 -21.75 1.44
C GLY A 60 -1.77 -22.16 2.51
N VAL A 61 -0.96 -21.21 2.99
CA VAL A 61 0.11 -21.47 3.97
C VAL A 61 -0.08 -20.61 5.21
N VAL A 62 -0.05 -21.25 6.39
CA VAL A 62 0.05 -20.55 7.68
C VAL A 62 1.54 -20.33 7.95
N PRO A 63 2.02 -19.07 8.10
CA PRO A 63 3.42 -18.77 8.36
C PRO A 63 3.88 -19.28 9.74
N ALA A 64 5.19 -19.50 9.90
CA ALA A 64 5.77 -20.07 11.12
C ALA A 64 5.44 -19.25 12.38
N ASP A 65 5.77 -17.95 12.36
CA ASP A 65 5.58 -17.01 13.48
C ASP A 65 4.46 -16.00 13.19
N GLY A 66 3.31 -16.47 12.70
CA GLY A 66 2.21 -15.58 12.34
C GLY A 66 0.82 -16.20 12.42
N ARG A 67 -0.16 -15.46 11.89
CA ARG A 67 -1.55 -15.88 11.79
C ARG A 67 -2.08 -15.67 10.37
N LEU A 68 -2.70 -16.70 9.83
CA LEU A 68 -3.53 -16.60 8.64
C LEU A 68 -4.97 -16.30 9.09
N ALA A 69 -5.59 -15.27 8.54
CA ALA A 69 -6.98 -14.91 8.81
C ALA A 69 -7.78 -14.97 7.51
N LEU A 70 -8.88 -15.70 7.53
CA LEU A 70 -9.74 -15.96 6.38
C LEU A 70 -11.17 -15.53 6.71
N GLY A 71 -11.88 -14.97 5.73
CA GLY A 71 -13.28 -14.61 5.86
C GLY A 71 -14.02 -14.86 4.55
N TYR A 72 -15.15 -15.56 4.62
CA TYR A 72 -15.99 -15.88 3.45
C TYR A 72 -17.47 -15.85 3.82
N ALA A 73 -18.34 -15.88 2.81
CA ALA A 73 -19.79 -15.91 3.00
C ALA A 73 -20.40 -17.22 2.47
N THR A 74 -21.61 -17.56 2.91
CA THR A 74 -22.40 -18.66 2.35
C THR A 74 -23.90 -18.44 2.64
N PRO A 75 -24.83 -18.90 1.77
CA PRO A 75 -26.27 -18.85 2.07
C PRO A 75 -26.72 -19.94 3.06
N ALA A 76 -25.84 -20.88 3.44
CA ALA A 76 -26.15 -21.90 4.45
C ALA A 76 -26.29 -21.29 5.86
N PRO A 77 -27.12 -21.85 6.76
CA PRO A 77 -27.25 -21.38 8.14
C PRO A 77 -25.96 -21.62 8.96
N PRO A 78 -25.72 -20.81 10.01
CA PRO A 78 -24.49 -20.93 10.81
C PRO A 78 -24.51 -22.17 11.70
N ALA A 79 -23.38 -22.88 11.76
CA ALA A 79 -23.16 -23.99 12.69
C ALA A 79 -21.96 -23.74 13.61
N ARG A 80 -21.92 -24.45 14.74
CA ARG A 80 -20.86 -24.33 15.77
C ARG A 80 -19.46 -24.77 15.29
N GLN A 81 -19.38 -25.54 14.20
CA GLN A 81 -18.14 -25.92 13.54
C GLN A 81 -18.32 -25.68 12.03
N PRO A 82 -18.13 -24.43 11.54
CA PRO A 82 -18.43 -24.08 10.15
C PRO A 82 -17.40 -24.59 9.15
N VAL A 83 -16.21 -25.00 9.63
CA VAL A 83 -15.09 -25.49 8.82
C VAL A 83 -14.46 -26.77 9.39
N ALA A 84 -13.77 -27.50 8.53
CA ALA A 84 -12.70 -28.44 8.85
C ALA A 84 -11.35 -27.82 8.44
N VAL A 85 -10.26 -28.28 9.03
CA VAL A 85 -8.89 -27.91 8.61
C VAL A 85 -8.04 -29.17 8.55
N GLU A 86 -7.45 -29.45 7.40
CA GLU A 86 -6.40 -30.46 7.24
C GLU A 86 -5.02 -29.78 7.22
N GLU A 87 -4.13 -30.20 8.10
CA GLU A 87 -2.69 -29.94 7.95
C GLU A 87 -2.14 -30.87 6.85
N ARG A 88 -1.47 -30.31 5.85
CA ARG A 88 -0.79 -31.07 4.79
C ARG A 88 0.71 -31.15 5.07
N GLU A 89 1.52 -30.52 4.24
CA GLU A 89 2.98 -30.50 4.36
C GLU A 89 3.47 -29.36 5.26
N VAL A 90 4.56 -29.62 5.99
CA VAL A 90 5.40 -28.55 6.54
C VAL A 90 6.16 -27.95 5.35
N VAL A 91 5.97 -26.66 5.14
CA VAL A 91 6.77 -25.91 4.17
C VAL A 91 8.10 -25.58 4.88
N PRO A 92 9.26 -26.02 4.36
CA PRO A 92 10.54 -25.58 4.91
C PRO A 92 10.63 -24.06 4.75
N ASP A 93 11.19 -23.37 5.75
CA ASP A 93 11.03 -21.92 5.81
C ASP A 93 11.68 -21.24 4.61
N ALA A 94 10.85 -20.57 3.81
CA ALA A 94 11.22 -20.04 2.51
C ALA A 94 11.69 -18.59 2.65
N GLU A 95 12.72 -18.40 3.48
CA GLU A 95 13.64 -17.28 3.27
C GLU A 95 14.07 -17.32 1.79
N ASP A 96 13.87 -16.20 1.10
CA ASP A 96 14.00 -16.08 -0.36
C ASP A 96 13.11 -17.01 -1.22
N ALA A 97 11.83 -17.13 -0.84
CA ALA A 97 10.75 -17.04 -1.84
C ALA A 97 10.69 -15.62 -2.45
N ALA A 98 11.81 -15.14 -2.97
CA ALA A 98 11.90 -13.88 -3.70
C ALA A 98 10.92 -13.94 -4.88
N GLY A 99 9.95 -13.02 -4.90
CA GLY A 99 8.88 -13.03 -5.90
C GLY A 99 9.47 -13.09 -7.30
N GLU A 100 9.00 -14.05 -8.12
CA GLU A 100 9.56 -14.37 -9.43
C GLU A 100 9.82 -13.08 -10.21
N ASP A 101 11.11 -12.77 -10.42
CA ASP A 101 11.54 -11.44 -10.89
C ASP A 101 10.69 -11.02 -12.08
N ALA A 102 10.06 -9.84 -12.00
CA ALA A 102 9.22 -9.32 -13.07
C ALA A 102 9.97 -9.31 -14.41
N THR A 103 11.29 -9.12 -14.38
CA THR A 103 12.19 -9.25 -15.53
C THR A 103 12.24 -10.68 -16.09
N ALA A 104 12.30 -11.69 -15.23
CA ALA A 104 12.27 -13.11 -15.63
C ALA A 104 10.89 -13.51 -16.17
N VAL A 105 9.80 -13.06 -15.54
CA VAL A 105 8.42 -13.27 -16.04
C VAL A 105 8.24 -12.63 -17.42
N LEU A 106 8.72 -11.40 -17.62
CA LEU A 106 8.69 -10.72 -18.93
C LEU A 106 9.56 -11.43 -19.97
N GLN A 107 10.75 -11.92 -19.60
CA GLN A 107 11.59 -12.73 -20.51
C GLN A 107 10.92 -14.04 -20.93
N ARG A 108 10.11 -14.66 -20.06
CA ARG A 108 9.30 -15.87 -20.39
C ARG A 108 8.12 -15.54 -21.32
N LEU A 109 7.62 -14.31 -21.30
CA LEU A 109 6.55 -13.82 -22.19
C LEU A 109 7.06 -13.45 -23.60
N GLY A 110 8.37 -13.18 -23.74
CA GLY A 110 9.01 -12.81 -24.99
C GLY A 110 8.95 -11.31 -25.31
N ASP A 111 9.40 -10.94 -26.51
CA ASP A 111 9.32 -9.55 -26.99
C ASP A 111 7.85 -9.17 -27.25
N PRO A 112 7.28 -8.17 -26.54
CA PRO A 112 5.89 -7.74 -26.73
C PRO A 112 5.69 -6.90 -28.00
N SER A 113 6.74 -6.66 -28.80
CA SER A 113 6.65 -5.97 -30.08
C SER A 113 5.69 -6.70 -31.03
N PRO A 114 4.62 -6.06 -31.52
CA PRO A 114 3.78 -6.67 -32.55
C PRO A 114 4.60 -6.93 -33.83
N PRO A 115 4.20 -7.92 -34.67
CA PRO A 115 4.84 -8.16 -35.96
C PRO A 115 4.95 -6.86 -36.77
N ARG A 116 6.08 -6.64 -37.45
CA ARG A 116 6.39 -5.35 -38.11
C ARG A 116 5.31 -4.89 -39.08
N ASP A 117 4.63 -5.83 -39.74
CA ASP A 117 3.55 -5.56 -40.71
C ASP A 117 2.23 -5.10 -40.05
N GLY A 118 2.11 -5.25 -38.72
CA GLY A 118 0.97 -4.78 -37.93
C GLY A 118 1.12 -3.36 -37.37
N VAL A 119 2.28 -2.72 -37.53
CA VAL A 119 2.51 -1.32 -37.13
C VAL A 119 2.42 -0.42 -38.37
N PRO A 120 1.46 0.52 -38.45
CA PRO A 120 1.45 1.52 -39.51
C PRO A 120 2.74 2.34 -39.47
N ALA A 121 3.61 2.17 -40.47
CA ALA A 121 4.84 2.92 -40.56
C ALA A 121 4.52 4.43 -40.59
N PRO A 122 5.14 5.26 -39.73
CA PRO A 122 4.91 6.70 -39.75
C PRO A 122 5.30 7.22 -41.14
N ALA A 123 4.33 7.88 -41.81
CA ALA A 123 4.52 8.32 -43.19
C ALA A 123 5.77 9.20 -43.28
N ALA A 124 6.75 8.75 -44.05
CA ALA A 124 8.05 9.40 -44.13
C ALA A 124 7.88 10.85 -44.61
N VAL A 125 8.05 11.79 -43.68
CA VAL A 125 8.16 13.22 -44.00
C VAL A 125 9.35 13.35 -44.94
N ARG A 126 9.07 13.70 -46.20
CA ARG A 126 10.12 13.86 -47.20
C ARG A 126 11.00 15.04 -46.77
N ALA A 127 12.20 14.73 -46.30
CA ALA A 127 13.24 15.73 -46.15
C ALA A 127 13.64 16.19 -47.56
N ASP A 128 13.38 17.46 -47.88
CA ASP A 128 13.85 18.05 -49.13
C ASP A 128 15.39 18.03 -49.15
N PRO A 129 16.03 17.51 -50.22
CA PRO A 129 17.47 17.49 -50.32
C PRO A 129 18.01 18.91 -50.52
N ARG A 130 18.72 19.42 -49.51
CA ARG A 130 19.60 20.59 -49.68
C ARG A 130 20.87 20.15 -50.44
N PRO A 131 21.40 20.97 -51.36
CA PRO A 131 22.61 20.64 -52.10
C PRO A 131 23.86 20.69 -51.22
N ASP A 132 24.89 19.94 -51.61
CA ASP A 132 26.17 19.82 -50.91
C ASP A 132 26.92 21.15 -50.75
N CYS A 133 27.67 21.26 -49.65
CA CYS A 133 28.80 22.17 -49.48
C CYS A 133 29.94 21.45 -48.74
N ASP A 134 30.91 21.04 -49.54
CA ASP A 134 32.21 20.42 -49.26
C ASP A 134 32.91 20.57 -47.89
N THR A 135 33.64 19.49 -47.57
CA THR A 135 35.01 19.48 -47.02
C THR A 135 35.27 20.03 -45.60
N ALA A 136 35.68 19.13 -44.70
CA ALA A 136 36.43 19.44 -43.48
C ALA A 136 37.95 19.59 -43.77
N PRO A 137 38.71 20.27 -42.90
CA PRO A 137 39.50 19.50 -41.93
C PRO A 137 39.52 20.12 -40.52
N ALA A 138 40.12 19.39 -39.56
CA ALA A 138 40.29 19.82 -38.18
C ALA A 138 41.59 20.61 -37.95
N VAL A 139 41.59 21.46 -36.91
CA VAL A 139 42.79 21.99 -36.23
C VAL A 139 42.46 22.13 -34.73
N GLU A 140 43.46 21.95 -33.87
CA GLU A 140 43.35 22.15 -32.41
C GLU A 140 43.84 23.55 -31.98
N GLU A 141 43.97 23.72 -30.66
CA GLU A 141 44.73 24.73 -29.91
C GLU A 141 43.98 25.95 -29.30
N THR A 142 44.59 26.40 -28.21
CA THR A 142 44.15 27.32 -27.13
C THR A 142 45.43 27.54 -26.29
N PRO A 143 45.73 28.70 -25.64
CA PRO A 143 44.92 29.89 -25.35
C PRO A 143 45.57 31.23 -25.84
N ASP A 144 45.00 32.39 -25.48
CA ASP A 144 45.70 33.39 -24.63
C ASP A 144 44.79 34.57 -24.19
N ASP A 145 45.15 35.21 -23.07
CA ASP A 145 44.55 36.43 -22.47
C ASP A 145 45.68 37.28 -21.86
N PRO A 146 45.72 38.62 -22.05
CA PRO A 146 45.40 39.52 -20.92
C PRO A 146 44.80 40.91 -21.28
N GLY A 147 43.91 41.45 -20.43
CA GLY A 147 43.23 42.76 -20.65
C GLY A 147 42.80 43.60 -19.42
N HIS A 148 43.62 43.69 -18.38
CA HIS A 148 43.49 44.59 -17.18
C HIS A 148 43.04 46.06 -17.48
N VAL A 149 42.37 46.90 -16.67
CA VAL A 149 41.62 46.97 -15.35
C VAL A 149 40.91 48.39 -15.30
N PRO A 150 40.20 48.93 -14.25
CA PRO A 150 39.84 48.47 -12.88
C PRO A 150 38.34 48.69 -12.46
N ALA A 151 38.03 48.50 -11.17
CA ALA A 151 36.71 48.69 -10.52
C ALA A 151 36.39 50.17 -10.15
N PRO A 152 35.20 50.44 -9.55
CA PRO A 152 35.19 50.72 -8.11
C PRO A 152 34.01 50.16 -7.29
N GLU A 153 34.33 49.87 -6.02
CA GLU A 153 33.58 50.09 -4.75
C GLU A 153 32.08 49.75 -4.57
N GLN A 154 31.78 49.11 -3.44
CA GLN A 154 30.42 48.86 -2.91
C GLN A 154 29.93 50.06 -2.07
N PRO A 155 28.62 50.09 -1.76
CA PRO A 155 28.23 50.17 -0.35
C PRO A 155 27.35 48.97 0.07
N ALA A 156 27.36 48.64 1.36
CA ALA A 156 26.52 47.59 1.92
C ALA A 156 25.07 48.06 2.11
N GLY A 157 24.11 47.24 1.68
CA GLY A 157 22.70 47.35 2.08
C GLY A 157 22.37 46.22 3.05
N ASP A 158 22.11 46.57 4.31
CA ASP A 158 21.63 45.63 5.33
C ASP A 158 20.11 45.49 5.22
N GLU A 159 19.67 44.52 4.43
CA GLU A 159 18.28 44.07 4.41
C GLU A 159 18.25 42.58 4.79
N SER A 160 18.18 42.35 6.10
CA SER A 160 18.01 41.04 6.74
C SER A 160 16.71 40.36 6.29
N THR A 161 16.75 39.77 5.10
CA THR A 161 15.70 38.91 4.58
C THR A 161 15.77 37.59 5.34
N GLU A 162 15.01 37.48 6.43
CA GLU A 162 14.70 36.19 7.04
C GLU A 162 13.95 35.35 6.01
N GLN A 163 14.71 34.60 5.19
CA GLN A 163 14.19 33.44 4.50
C GLN A 163 13.84 32.42 5.57
N THR A 164 12.61 32.55 6.09
CA THR A 164 11.88 31.47 6.74
C THR A 164 11.88 30.29 5.77
N VAL A 165 12.89 29.42 5.93
CA VAL A 165 12.96 28.14 5.24
C VAL A 165 11.60 27.48 5.50
N PRO A 166 10.82 27.16 4.45
CA PRO A 166 9.48 26.61 4.67
C PRO A 166 9.65 25.37 5.52
N ASP A 167 8.94 25.32 6.65
CA ASP A 167 9.11 24.30 7.67
C ASP A 167 8.94 22.92 7.01
N ARG A 168 10.08 22.28 6.73
CA ARG A 168 10.14 20.98 6.08
C ARG A 168 9.80 20.00 7.18
N ARG A 169 8.49 19.88 7.44
CA ARG A 169 7.85 19.12 8.54
C ARG A 169 8.88 18.27 9.25
N ALA A 170 9.31 18.71 10.42
CA ALA A 170 10.19 17.92 11.27
C ALA A 170 9.48 16.59 11.57
N GLY A 171 9.81 15.55 10.77
CA GLY A 171 9.12 14.27 10.77
C GLY A 171 9.07 13.74 12.19
N SER A 172 7.86 13.47 12.67
CA SER A 172 7.66 13.30 14.10
C SER A 172 8.31 12.00 14.51
N THR A 173 9.31 12.08 15.40
CA THR A 173 9.92 10.87 15.94
C THR A 173 8.98 10.06 16.85
N ASP A 174 7.76 10.57 17.07
CA ASP A 174 6.61 9.77 17.49
C ASP A 174 5.92 9.09 16.29
N PRO A 175 5.97 7.74 16.18
CA PRO A 175 5.32 7.00 15.10
C PRO A 175 3.79 7.03 15.17
N VAL A 176 3.17 7.51 16.27
CA VAL A 176 1.71 7.72 16.31
C VAL A 176 1.33 8.96 15.51
N THR A 177 2.10 10.05 15.62
CA THR A 177 1.93 11.27 14.80
C THR A 177 2.17 10.96 13.32
N ASP A 178 3.29 10.34 12.95
CA ASP A 178 3.56 9.95 11.55
C ASP A 178 2.45 9.06 10.95
N TRP A 179 1.84 8.19 11.76
CA TRP A 179 0.68 7.39 11.34
C TRP A 179 -0.57 8.26 11.12
N LEU A 180 -0.84 9.23 12.00
CA LEU A 180 -1.98 10.14 11.88
C LEU A 180 -1.84 11.08 10.68
N ASP A 181 -0.68 11.72 10.50
CA ASP A 181 -0.35 12.53 9.33
C ASP A 181 -0.61 11.74 8.03
N GLY A 182 -0.15 10.48 7.98
CA GLY A 182 -0.40 9.61 6.84
C GLY A 182 -1.89 9.29 6.62
N VAL A 183 -2.71 9.21 7.67
CA VAL A 183 -4.18 9.09 7.54
C VAL A 183 -4.79 10.39 7.02
N GLU A 184 -4.38 11.54 7.54
CA GLU A 184 -4.86 12.85 7.11
C GLU A 184 -4.57 13.10 5.62
N GLU A 185 -3.39 12.76 5.13
CA GLU A 185 -3.07 12.86 3.69
C GLU A 185 -3.95 11.95 2.81
N ARG A 186 -4.32 10.77 3.31
CA ARG A 186 -5.26 9.87 2.60
C ARG A 186 -6.70 10.40 2.63
N VAL A 187 -7.11 11.05 3.72
CA VAL A 187 -8.42 11.72 3.83
C VAL A 187 -8.47 12.94 2.91
N THR A 188 -7.48 13.84 2.96
CA THR A 188 -7.33 14.98 2.04
C THR A 188 -7.34 14.55 0.57
N THR A 189 -6.75 13.39 0.25
CA THR A 189 -6.77 12.82 -1.11
C THR A 189 -8.18 12.42 -1.55
N LEU A 190 -9.02 11.90 -0.64
CA LEU A 190 -10.43 11.59 -0.95
C LEU A 190 -11.30 12.84 -1.01
N GLU A 191 -11.15 13.78 -0.09
CA GLU A 191 -11.89 15.06 -0.09
C GLU A 191 -11.63 15.84 -1.39
N ARG A 192 -10.39 15.84 -1.88
CA ARG A 192 -10.02 16.40 -3.19
C ARG A 192 -10.62 15.68 -4.39
N LEU A 193 -11.03 14.41 -4.25
CA LEU A 193 -11.70 13.64 -5.31
C LEU A 193 -13.23 13.74 -5.22
N ASP A 194 -13.77 13.96 -4.02
CA ASP A 194 -15.20 14.16 -3.74
C ASP A 194 -15.67 15.58 -4.11
N ALA A 195 -14.82 16.59 -3.89
CA ALA A 195 -15.08 17.99 -4.22
C ALA A 195 -15.03 18.31 -5.74
N VAL A 196 -14.91 17.31 -6.61
CA VAL A 196 -14.80 17.48 -8.06
C VAL A 196 -16.18 17.47 -8.71
N GLU A 197 -16.55 18.58 -9.34
CA GLU A 197 -17.83 18.70 -10.04
C GLU A 197 -17.74 18.35 -11.54
N THR A 198 -16.53 18.31 -12.13
CA THR A 198 -16.36 18.18 -13.59
C THR A 198 -15.38 17.10 -14.05
N VAL A 199 -15.64 16.49 -15.21
CA VAL A 199 -14.80 15.41 -15.79
C VAL A 199 -13.35 15.84 -16.13
N PRO A 200 -13.08 17.05 -16.67
CA PRO A 200 -11.69 17.51 -16.91
C PRO A 200 -10.90 17.71 -15.61
N GLU A 201 -11.57 18.22 -14.57
CA GLU A 201 -11.02 18.37 -13.23
C GLU A 201 -10.76 17.00 -12.59
N ALA A 202 -11.70 16.05 -12.68
CA ALA A 202 -11.51 14.67 -12.24
C ALA A 202 -10.28 14.03 -12.88
N THR A 203 -10.07 14.28 -14.17
CA THR A 203 -8.90 13.81 -14.90
C THR A 203 -7.61 14.43 -14.36
N THR A 204 -7.62 15.73 -14.06
CA THR A 204 -6.47 16.47 -13.49
C THR A 204 -6.13 16.01 -12.07
N THR A 205 -7.14 15.88 -11.20
CA THR A 205 -6.96 15.40 -9.81
C THR A 205 -6.53 13.93 -9.79
N LEU A 206 -7.08 13.08 -10.65
CA LEU A 206 -6.59 11.71 -10.78
C LEU A 206 -5.14 11.66 -11.27
N GLN A 207 -4.75 12.49 -12.25
CA GLN A 207 -3.35 12.58 -12.69
C GLN A 207 -2.41 13.01 -11.55
N SER A 208 -2.76 14.01 -10.75
CA SER A 208 -1.92 14.48 -9.63
C SER A 208 -1.77 13.45 -8.51
N THR A 209 -2.75 12.56 -8.33
CA THR A 209 -2.68 11.41 -7.40
C THR A 209 -1.99 10.16 -7.97
N GLY A 210 -1.47 10.20 -9.20
CA GLY A 210 -0.86 9.05 -9.87
C GLY A 210 -1.85 8.07 -10.51
N GLY A 211 -3.12 8.45 -10.65
CA GLY A 211 -4.15 7.76 -11.40
C GLY A 211 -5.25 7.10 -10.57
N LEU A 212 -6.18 6.42 -11.26
CA LEU A 212 -7.35 5.78 -10.66
C LEU A 212 -7.00 4.64 -9.70
N ALA A 213 -5.90 3.92 -9.92
CA ALA A 213 -5.46 2.83 -9.04
C ALA A 213 -5.02 3.35 -7.65
N PRO A 214 -4.14 4.36 -7.52
CA PRO A 214 -3.94 5.08 -6.27
C PRO A 214 -5.22 5.58 -5.59
N GLY A 215 -6.13 6.26 -6.30
CA GLY A 215 -7.40 6.74 -5.74
C GLY A 215 -8.27 5.60 -5.17
N ARG A 216 -8.41 4.49 -5.90
CA ARG A 216 -9.09 3.27 -5.41
C ARG A 216 -8.41 2.66 -4.17
N ARG A 217 -7.08 2.73 -4.06
CA ARG A 217 -6.35 2.29 -2.86
C ARG A 217 -6.58 3.21 -1.66
N ALA A 218 -6.56 4.53 -1.87
CA ALA A 218 -6.89 5.51 -0.81
C ALA A 218 -8.31 5.30 -0.26
N ALA A 219 -9.30 5.09 -1.13
CA ALA A 219 -10.68 4.83 -0.73
C ALA A 219 -10.82 3.58 0.16
N ARG A 220 -10.15 2.48 -0.21
CA ARG A 220 -10.11 1.24 0.57
C ARG A 220 -9.34 1.42 1.90
N ALA A 221 -8.25 2.19 1.88
CA ALA A 221 -7.42 2.48 3.07
C ALA A 221 -8.20 3.28 4.12
N CYS A 222 -8.85 4.38 3.75
CA CYS A 222 -9.63 5.20 4.68
C CYS A 222 -10.77 4.41 5.35
N GLY A 223 -11.36 3.43 4.66
CA GLY A 223 -12.32 2.49 5.25
C GLY A 223 -11.72 1.60 6.37
N ALA A 224 -10.45 1.22 6.26
CA ALA A 224 -9.72 0.51 7.31
C ALA A 224 -9.22 1.46 8.41
N ASP A 225 -8.74 2.64 8.04
CA ASP A 225 -8.23 3.64 8.97
C ASP A 225 -9.34 4.20 9.88
N ARG A 226 -10.56 4.40 9.37
CA ARG A 226 -11.73 4.72 10.22
C ARG A 226 -11.96 3.67 11.33
N ARG A 227 -11.79 2.38 11.03
CA ARG A 227 -11.94 1.30 12.04
C ARG A 227 -10.79 1.33 13.05
N ARG A 228 -9.57 1.62 12.61
CA ARG A 228 -8.39 1.77 13.48
C ARG A 228 -8.52 2.98 14.41
N LEU A 229 -8.86 4.15 13.88
CA LEU A 229 -9.08 5.39 14.63
C LEU A 229 -10.14 5.20 15.72
N LEU A 230 -11.29 4.59 15.38
CA LEU A 230 -12.33 4.29 16.37
C LEU A 230 -11.80 3.36 17.47
N ALA A 231 -11.12 2.26 17.12
CA ALA A 231 -10.54 1.34 18.11
C ALA A 231 -9.45 1.97 18.99
N VAL A 232 -8.68 2.93 18.46
CA VAL A 232 -7.68 3.71 19.21
C VAL A 232 -8.37 4.69 20.16
N ALA A 233 -9.37 5.45 19.71
CA ALA A 233 -10.14 6.37 20.54
C ALA A 233 -10.84 5.64 21.70
N ASP A 234 -11.47 4.50 21.40
CA ASP A 234 -12.07 3.59 22.37
C ASP A 234 -11.08 3.09 23.44
N ARG A 235 -9.85 2.75 23.01
CA ARG A 235 -8.78 2.30 23.91
C ARG A 235 -8.24 3.45 24.76
N ALA A 236 -8.05 4.63 24.16
CA ALA A 236 -7.58 5.83 24.86
C ALA A 236 -8.59 6.25 25.94
N ARG A 237 -9.89 6.25 25.62
CA ARG A 237 -10.95 6.55 26.57
C ARG A 237 -10.96 5.57 27.74
N ARG A 238 -10.99 4.26 27.47
CA ARG A 238 -10.93 3.21 28.52
C ARG A 238 -9.65 3.25 29.36
N LEU A 239 -8.57 3.89 28.89
CA LEU A 239 -7.37 4.13 29.70
C LEU A 239 -7.52 5.38 30.57
N ALA A 240 -8.07 6.48 30.04
CA ALA A 240 -8.40 7.68 30.81
C ALA A 240 -9.41 7.35 31.94
N ASP A 241 -10.54 6.70 31.61
CA ASP A 241 -11.57 6.28 32.58
C ASP A 241 -10.97 5.44 33.72
N ARG A 242 -9.98 4.59 33.41
CA ARG A 242 -9.27 3.75 34.39
C ARG A 242 -8.26 4.52 35.23
N ILE A 243 -7.60 5.52 34.68
CA ILE A 243 -6.67 6.39 35.42
C ILE A 243 -7.47 7.25 36.40
N GLU A 244 -8.58 7.85 35.98
CA GLU A 244 -9.50 8.62 36.83
C GLU A 244 -10.08 7.77 37.96
N ALA A 245 -10.41 6.50 37.69
CA ALA A 245 -10.88 5.55 38.71
C ALA A 245 -9.77 4.96 39.62
N THR A 246 -8.49 5.32 39.43
CA THR A 246 -7.35 4.79 40.19
C THR A 246 -6.72 5.88 41.07
N ASP A 247 -7.13 5.95 42.33
CA ASP A 247 -6.50 6.77 43.38
C ASP A 247 -5.58 5.91 44.26
N PRO A 248 -4.26 5.81 43.95
CA PRO A 248 -3.32 5.10 44.79
C PRO A 248 -3.01 5.92 46.05
N PRO A 249 -3.01 5.32 47.27
CA PRO A 249 -2.83 6.06 48.52
C PRO A 249 -1.34 6.39 48.79
N LEU A 250 -0.69 7.09 47.86
CA LEU A 250 0.75 7.40 47.86
C LEU A 250 1.18 8.06 49.17
N SER A 251 0.46 9.07 49.65
CA SER A 251 0.74 9.74 50.92
C SER A 251 0.55 8.88 52.17
N SER A 252 0.07 7.64 52.04
CA SER A 252 0.11 6.63 53.12
C SER A 252 1.27 5.66 52.97
N LEU A 253 1.79 5.45 51.75
CA LEU A 253 3.00 4.69 51.49
C LEU A 253 4.26 5.51 51.82
N GLU A 254 4.27 6.82 51.50
CA GLU A 254 5.34 7.77 51.85
C GLU A 254 5.56 7.90 53.37
N ARG A 255 4.55 7.57 54.20
CA ARG A 255 4.64 7.55 55.66
C ARG A 255 5.13 6.22 56.25
N LEU A 256 5.50 5.26 55.40
CA LEU A 256 6.03 3.93 55.77
C LEU A 256 7.47 3.70 55.28
N ALA A 257 8.10 4.71 54.70
CA ALA A 257 9.49 4.71 54.19
C ALA A 257 10.41 5.56 55.08
#